data_AF-A0A2E5M5I9-F1
#
_entry.id   AF-A0A2E5M5I9-F1
#
_cell.length_a   1.000
_cell.length_b   1.000
_cell.length_c   1.000
_cell.angle_alpha   90.00
_cell.angle_beta   90.00
_cell.angle_gamma   90.00
#
_symmetry.space_group_name_H-M   'P 1'
#
loop_
_entity.id
_entity.type
_entity.pdbx_description
1 polymer ?
#
loop_
_entity_poly.entity_id
_entity_poly.type
_entity_poly.pdbx_seq_one_letter_code
_entity_poly.pdbx_strand_id
1 'polypeptide(L)'
;MEELPHSARHWVLMQSSVTEAIAAHFGAPPAVRVHHSGPSALATWEADLLGCDASTQAFARHITLDVGEHAVLAARTVTAWDDPMQTYLADLGDRPLGTLLFQGERWARASALIPLVEGTATFGRGARWHDAQSGGNLLVEEFFLTPLTDSSNGD
;
A
#
# COMPACT_ATOMS: atom_id res chain seq x y z
N MET A 1 -4.93 16.71 14.84
CA MET A 1 -4.66 16.12 13.50
C MET A 1 -3.36 16.75 13.08
N GLU A 2 -2.28 15.96 13.07
CA GLU A 2 -0.96 16.46 12.68
C GLU A 2 -1.03 16.94 11.22
N GLU A 3 -0.60 18.17 10.96
CA GLU A 3 -0.64 18.72 9.60
C GLU A 3 0.35 17.95 8.73
N LEU A 4 -0.16 17.28 7.69
CA LEU A 4 0.70 16.61 6.70
C LEU A 4 1.63 17.64 6.06
N PRO A 5 2.96 17.39 6.02
CA PRO A 5 3.88 18.22 5.29
C PRO A 5 3.44 18.38 3.83
N HIS A 6 3.68 19.56 3.25
CA HIS A 6 3.27 19.87 1.88
C HIS A 6 3.78 18.82 0.87
N SER A 7 5.00 18.35 1.08
CA SER A 7 5.66 17.35 0.21
C SER A 7 5.03 15.95 0.31
N ALA A 8 4.49 15.56 1.46
CA ALA A 8 3.79 14.28 1.64
C ALA A 8 2.31 14.37 1.23
N ARG A 9 1.70 15.56 1.32
CA ARG A 9 0.26 15.76 1.11
C ARG A 9 -0.21 15.30 -0.26
N HIS A 10 0.57 15.57 -1.31
CA HIS A 10 0.24 15.12 -2.67
C HIS A 10 0.10 13.60 -2.74
N TRP A 11 1.09 12.87 -2.20
CA TRP A 11 1.15 11.41 -2.22
C TRP A 11 0.05 10.77 -1.36
N VAL A 12 -0.15 11.27 -0.15
CA VAL A 12 -1.14 10.74 0.81
C VAL A 12 -2.57 10.86 0.28
N LEU A 13 -2.91 11.96 -0.40
CA LEU A 13 -4.28 12.25 -0.82
C LEU A 13 -4.62 11.80 -2.25
N MET A 14 -3.62 11.37 -3.02
CA MET A 14 -3.76 10.98 -4.41
C MET A 14 -4.76 9.83 -4.59
N GLN A 15 -5.71 9.97 -5.52
CA GLN A 15 -6.70 8.92 -5.76
C GLN A 15 -6.24 7.87 -6.78
N SER A 16 -5.19 8.12 -7.56
CA SER A 16 -4.64 7.23 -8.59
C SER A 16 -3.57 6.26 -8.05
N SER A 17 -3.05 5.42 -8.96
CA SER A 17 -1.95 4.49 -8.69
C SER A 17 -0.67 5.21 -8.28
N VAL A 18 -0.11 4.85 -7.13
CA VAL A 18 1.19 5.39 -6.68
C VAL A 18 2.32 4.89 -7.57
N THR A 19 2.27 3.62 -8.00
CA THR A 19 3.29 3.04 -8.87
C THR A 19 3.46 3.85 -10.17
N GLU A 20 2.35 4.23 -10.80
CA GLU A 20 2.36 5.05 -12.01
C GLU A 20 2.85 6.48 -11.73
N ALA A 21 2.43 7.07 -10.61
CA ALA A 21 2.87 8.39 -10.22
C ALA A 21 4.38 8.45 -9.88
N ILE A 22 4.92 7.42 -9.22
CA ILE A 22 6.36 7.25 -8.99
C ILE A 22 7.08 7.14 -10.35
N ALA A 23 6.56 6.31 -11.25
CA ALA A 23 7.17 6.15 -12.57
C ALA A 23 7.22 7.47 -13.35
N ALA A 24 6.15 8.27 -13.29
CA ALA A 24 6.10 9.59 -13.90
C ALA A 24 7.06 10.58 -13.22
N HIS A 25 7.17 10.52 -11.89
CA HIS A 25 8.04 11.42 -11.10
C HIS A 25 9.53 11.19 -11.36
N PHE A 26 9.96 9.93 -11.43
CA PHE A 26 11.37 9.58 -11.62
C PHE A 26 11.75 9.27 -13.09
N GLY A 27 10.77 9.23 -14.00
CA GLY A 27 10.99 8.91 -15.41
C GLY A 27 11.32 7.44 -15.69
N ALA A 28 11.17 6.55 -14.70
CA ALA A 28 11.40 5.12 -14.82
C ALA A 28 10.46 4.33 -13.91
N PRO A 29 9.93 3.16 -14.33
CA PRO A 29 9.08 2.34 -13.49
C PRO A 29 9.88 1.82 -12.28
N PRO A 30 9.30 1.84 -11.05
CA PRO A 30 9.98 1.30 -9.89
C PRO A 30 10.07 -0.23 -9.95
N ALA A 31 11.17 -0.78 -9.45
CA ALA A 31 11.32 -2.21 -9.21
C ALA A 31 10.60 -2.61 -7.92
N VAL A 32 9.95 -3.77 -7.90
CA VAL A 32 9.32 -4.30 -6.70
C VAL A 32 10.29 -5.22 -5.98
N ARG A 33 10.52 -4.97 -4.69
CA ARG A 33 11.26 -5.87 -3.81
C ARG A 33 10.34 -6.42 -2.74
N VAL A 34 10.20 -7.74 -2.67
CA VAL A 34 9.39 -8.42 -1.64
C VAL A 34 10.25 -8.72 -0.42
N HIS A 35 9.82 -8.27 0.74
CA HIS A 35 10.48 -8.50 2.03
C HIS A 35 9.81 -9.61 2.84
N HIS A 36 8.48 -9.70 2.75
CA HIS A 36 7.67 -10.71 3.44
C HIS A 36 6.45 -11.08 2.60
N SER A 37 6.04 -12.34 2.66
CA SER A 37 4.78 -12.83 2.11
C SER A 37 4.36 -14.07 2.88
N GLY A 38 3.38 -13.94 3.78
CA GLY A 38 2.98 -15.04 4.66
C GLY A 38 2.13 -14.59 5.84
N PRO A 39 1.94 -15.50 6.83
CA PRO A 39 1.24 -15.19 8.07
C PRO A 39 1.73 -13.91 8.75
N SER A 40 0.82 -13.11 9.27
CA SER A 40 1.09 -11.91 10.06
C SER A 40 -0.03 -11.68 11.07
N ALA A 41 0.29 -10.97 12.15
CA ALA A 41 -0.71 -10.36 13.01
C ALA A 41 -1.32 -9.12 12.32
N LEU A 42 -2.53 -8.76 12.77
CA LEU A 42 -3.20 -7.50 12.45
C LEU A 42 -3.13 -6.55 13.65
N ALA A 43 -2.98 -5.27 13.38
CA ALA A 43 -3.35 -4.20 14.30
C ALA A 43 -4.88 -4.11 14.40
N THR A 44 -5.38 -3.62 15.52
CA THR A 44 -6.83 -3.51 15.79
C THR A 44 -7.56 -2.76 14.67
N TRP A 45 -7.00 -1.65 14.20
CA TRP A 45 -7.62 -0.85 13.13
C TRP A 45 -7.62 -1.55 11.77
N GLU A 46 -6.62 -2.40 11.48
CA GLU A 46 -6.60 -3.22 10.27
C GLU A 46 -7.75 -4.24 10.32
N ALA A 47 -7.92 -4.89 11.48
CA ALA A 47 -8.97 -5.88 11.72
C ALA A 47 -10.38 -5.26 11.64
N ASP A 48 -10.58 -4.09 12.25
CA ASP A 48 -11.84 -3.34 12.18
C ASP A 48 -12.23 -3.01 10.72
N LEU A 49 -11.26 -2.61 9.90
CA LEU A 49 -11.50 -2.31 8.47
C LEU A 49 -11.81 -3.57 7.66
N LEU A 50 -11.11 -4.66 7.95
CA LEU A 50 -11.34 -5.95 7.30
C LEU A 50 -12.60 -6.66 7.82
N GLY A 51 -13.18 -6.20 8.93
CA GLY A 51 -14.37 -6.81 9.54
C GLY A 51 -14.09 -8.16 10.19
N CYS A 52 -12.86 -8.38 10.66
CA CYS A 52 -12.44 -9.60 11.36
C CYS A 52 -11.96 -9.29 12.78
N ASP A 53 -11.75 -10.34 13.59
CA ASP A 53 -11.19 -10.19 14.93
C ASP A 53 -9.66 -9.98 14.86
N ALA A 54 -9.12 -9.02 15.61
CA ALA A 54 -7.68 -8.73 15.64
C ALA A 54 -6.81 -9.89 16.18
N SER A 55 -7.41 -10.82 16.92
CA SER A 55 -6.76 -12.07 17.36
C SER A 55 -6.67 -13.11 16.25
N THR A 56 -7.37 -12.89 15.12
CA THR A 56 -7.29 -13.78 13.96
C THR A 56 -5.96 -13.59 13.26
N GLN A 57 -5.38 -14.69 12.79
CA GLN A 57 -4.25 -14.65 11.88
C GLN A 57 -4.65 -13.88 10.60
N ALA A 58 -3.68 -13.28 9.93
CA ALA A 58 -3.85 -12.68 8.61
C ALA A 58 -2.75 -13.16 7.66
N PHE A 59 -2.96 -12.92 6.37
CA PHE A 59 -1.89 -13.01 5.38
C PHE A 59 -1.43 -11.60 5.04
N ALA A 60 -0.11 -11.36 5.11
CA ALA A 60 0.50 -10.09 4.78
C ALA A 60 1.58 -10.25 3.71
N ARG A 61 1.66 -9.26 2.83
CA ARG A 61 2.77 -9.07 1.88
C ARG A 61 3.40 -7.70 2.12
N HIS A 62 4.71 -7.68 2.38
CA HIS A 62 5.48 -6.45 2.55
C HIS A 62 6.43 -6.28 1.37
N ILE A 63 6.40 -5.10 0.77
CA ILE A 63 7.26 -4.76 -0.37
C ILE A 63 7.88 -3.39 -0.18
N THR A 64 8.96 -3.12 -0.93
CA THR A 64 9.33 -1.77 -1.31
C THR A 64 9.19 -1.59 -2.82
N LEU A 65 8.93 -0.35 -3.22
CA LEU A 65 9.14 0.13 -4.57
C LEU A 65 10.48 0.87 -4.59
N ASP A 66 11.38 0.41 -5.45
CA ASP A 66 12.74 0.91 -5.55
C ASP A 66 12.94 1.64 -6.88
N VAL A 67 13.57 2.82 -6.84
CA VAL A 67 14.03 3.53 -8.04
C VAL A 67 15.56 3.58 -7.97
N GLY A 68 16.21 2.88 -8.90
CA GLY A 68 17.65 2.64 -8.81
C GLY A 68 17.99 1.86 -7.55
N GLU A 69 18.83 2.43 -6.69
CA GLU A 69 19.25 1.82 -5.42
C GLU A 69 18.42 2.31 -4.21
N HIS A 70 17.44 3.19 -4.43
CA HIS A 70 16.70 3.84 -3.36
C HIS A 70 15.26 3.30 -3.26
N ALA A 71 14.89 2.83 -2.07
CA ALA A 71 13.49 2.57 -1.75
C ALA A 71 12.75 3.91 -1.59
N VAL A 72 11.68 4.09 -2.36
CA VAL A 72 10.88 5.33 -2.37
C VAL A 72 9.52 5.15 -1.69
N LEU A 73 9.05 3.91 -1.59
CA LEU A 73 7.80 3.55 -0.93
C LEU A 73 7.93 2.18 -0.27
N ALA A 74 7.43 2.07 0.95
CA ALA A 74 7.18 0.79 1.60
C ALA A 74 5.68 0.51 1.57
N ALA A 75 5.28 -0.71 1.22
CA ALA A 75 3.88 -1.10 1.22
C ALA A 75 3.66 -2.38 2.02
N ARG A 76 2.56 -2.38 2.77
CA ARG A 76 2.01 -3.54 3.43
C ARG A 76 0.63 -3.79 2.86
N THR A 77 0.41 -5.00 2.36
CA THR A 77 -0.92 -5.46 1.96
C THR A 77 -1.33 -6.60 2.85
N VAL A 78 -2.53 -6.53 3.40
CA VAL A 78 -3.06 -7.54 4.30
C VAL A 78 -4.47 -7.98 3.91
N THR A 79 -4.77 -9.22 4.22
CA THR A 79 -6.11 -9.79 4.12
C THR A 79 -6.35 -10.75 5.29
N ALA A 80 -7.62 -10.98 5.61
CA ALA A 80 -7.97 -11.94 6.66
C ALA A 80 -7.47 -13.35 6.27
N TRP A 81 -7.17 -14.17 7.28
CA TRP A 81 -6.83 -15.56 7.02
C TRP A 81 -8.01 -16.30 6.36
N ASP A 82 -7.72 -17.19 5.42
CA ASP A 82 -8.69 -17.90 4.58
C ASP A 82 -9.57 -17.01 3.69
N ASP A 83 -9.30 -15.70 3.60
CA ASP A 83 -9.91 -14.84 2.59
C ASP A 83 -9.47 -15.31 1.19
N PRO A 84 -10.35 -15.31 0.17
CA PRO A 84 -9.98 -15.64 -1.21
C PRO A 84 -8.75 -14.90 -1.74
N MET A 85 -8.46 -13.73 -1.16
CA MET A 85 -7.30 -12.92 -1.49
C MET A 85 -5.96 -13.49 -1.05
N GLN A 86 -5.93 -14.42 -0.10
CA GLN A 86 -4.69 -15.01 0.40
C GLN A 86 -3.87 -15.65 -0.73
N THR A 87 -4.50 -16.51 -1.53
CA THR A 87 -3.83 -17.18 -2.67
C THR A 87 -3.38 -16.17 -3.70
N TYR A 88 -4.21 -15.17 -4.00
CA TYR A 88 -3.84 -14.12 -4.95
C TYR A 88 -2.60 -13.32 -4.51
N LEU A 89 -2.50 -12.98 -3.22
CA LEU A 89 -1.31 -12.30 -2.68
C LEU A 89 -0.08 -13.20 -2.69
N ALA A 90 -0.24 -14.50 -2.39
CA ALA A 90 0.85 -15.47 -2.44
C ALA A 90 1.41 -15.63 -3.86
N ASP A 91 0.54 -15.63 -4.87
CA ASP A 91 0.88 -15.82 -6.29
C ASP A 91 1.27 -14.52 -7.01
N LEU A 92 1.31 -13.39 -6.29
CA LEU A 92 1.56 -12.09 -6.91
C LEU A 92 3.01 -11.94 -7.40
N GLY A 93 3.96 -12.64 -6.76
CA GLY A 93 5.38 -12.58 -7.08
C GLY A 93 5.94 -11.17 -6.90
N ASP A 94 6.64 -10.69 -7.92
CA ASP A 94 7.22 -9.34 -8.03
C ASP A 94 6.29 -8.32 -8.70
N ARG A 95 5.04 -8.68 -9.00
CA ARG A 95 4.11 -7.74 -9.63
C ARG A 95 3.67 -6.64 -8.64
N PRO A 96 3.64 -5.37 -9.06
CA PRO A 96 3.14 -4.29 -8.23
C PRO A 96 1.62 -4.35 -8.15
N LEU A 97 1.10 -4.59 -6.94
CA LEU A 97 -0.35 -4.62 -6.69
C LEU A 97 -1.02 -3.30 -7.10
N GLY A 98 -0.37 -2.17 -6.83
CA GLY A 98 -0.89 -0.84 -7.11
C GLY A 98 -1.24 -0.59 -8.58
N THR A 99 -0.61 -1.28 -9.54
CA THR A 99 -1.02 -1.18 -10.96
C THR A 99 -2.25 -2.04 -11.23
N LEU A 100 -2.31 -3.24 -10.64
CA LEU A 100 -3.41 -4.19 -10.85
C LEU A 100 -4.73 -3.70 -10.25
N LEU A 101 -4.69 -3.01 -9.11
CA LEU A 101 -5.86 -2.45 -8.43
C LEU A 101 -6.60 -1.39 -9.26
N PHE A 102 -5.95 -0.81 -10.25
CA PHE A 102 -6.52 0.23 -11.12
C PHE A 102 -6.79 -0.27 -12.54
N GLN A 103 -6.57 -1.57 -12.79
CA GLN A 103 -6.82 -2.18 -14.09
C GLN A 103 -8.18 -2.90 -14.11
N GLY A 104 -9.08 -2.39 -14.96
CA GLY A 104 -10.39 -2.99 -15.21
C GLY A 104 -11.39 -2.81 -14.07
N GLU A 105 -12.51 -3.53 -14.16
CA GLU A 105 -13.65 -3.42 -13.23
C GLU A 105 -13.56 -4.37 -12.02
N ARG A 106 -12.48 -5.15 -11.94
CA ARG A 106 -12.31 -6.17 -10.89
C ARG A 106 -12.20 -5.54 -9.50
N TRP A 107 -11.55 -4.40 -9.40
CA TRP A 107 -11.14 -3.80 -8.15
C TRP A 107 -11.94 -2.53 -7.85
N ALA A 108 -12.50 -2.46 -6.66
CA ALA A 108 -13.17 -1.26 -6.16
C ALA A 108 -12.54 -0.82 -4.85
N ARG A 109 -12.25 0.48 -4.72
CA ARG A 109 -11.86 1.04 -3.43
C ARG A 109 -13.09 1.07 -2.52
N ALA A 110 -13.04 0.29 -1.45
CA ALA A 110 -14.16 0.04 -0.53
C ALA A 110 -14.11 0.88 0.75
N SER A 111 -13.16 1.82 0.84
CA SER A 111 -13.06 2.83 1.90
C SER A 111 -12.54 4.16 1.36
N ALA A 112 -12.68 5.24 2.13
CA ALA A 112 -11.88 6.45 1.90
C ALA A 112 -10.39 6.14 2.12
N LEU A 113 -9.51 7.00 1.58
CA LEU A 113 -8.10 7.01 1.98
C LEU A 113 -7.98 7.42 3.44
N ILE A 114 -7.20 6.66 4.19
CA ILE A 114 -6.92 6.88 5.61
C ILE A 114 -5.49 7.39 5.69
N PRO A 115 -5.23 8.64 6.10
CA PRO A 115 -3.88 9.11 6.36
C PRO A 115 -3.25 8.28 7.48
N LEU A 116 -2.04 7.79 7.25
CA LEU A 116 -1.26 7.02 8.22
C LEU A 116 0.00 7.81 8.60
N VAL A 117 0.47 7.61 9.83
CA VAL A 117 1.74 8.14 10.32
C VAL A 117 2.44 7.02 11.08
N GLU A 118 3.67 6.71 10.68
CA GLU A 118 4.56 5.78 11.38
C GLU A 118 5.69 6.59 12.03
N GLY A 119 5.83 6.45 13.35
CA GLY A 119 6.75 7.28 14.13
C GLY A 119 6.43 8.78 14.03
N THR A 120 7.45 9.62 13.86
CA THR A 120 7.32 11.08 13.85
C THR A 120 7.50 11.72 12.47
N ALA A 121 7.78 10.95 11.43
CA ALA A 121 8.21 11.52 10.14
C ALA A 121 7.79 10.71 8.90
N THR A 122 7.34 9.47 9.06
CA THR A 122 6.95 8.65 7.92
C THR A 122 5.45 8.74 7.72
N PHE A 123 5.05 9.39 6.63
CA PHE A 123 3.65 9.57 6.28
C PHE A 123 3.23 8.50 5.29
N GLY A 124 1.99 8.07 5.40
CA GLY A 124 1.44 7.06 4.53
C GLY A 124 -0.06 7.20 4.34
N ARG A 125 -0.63 6.20 3.69
CA ARG A 125 -2.07 6.06 3.51
C ARG A 125 -2.49 4.61 3.53
N GLY A 126 -3.69 4.37 4.01
CA GLY A 126 -4.38 3.08 3.99
C GLY A 126 -5.65 3.15 3.14
N ALA A 127 -5.96 2.09 2.42
CA ALA A 127 -7.27 1.91 1.80
C ALA A 127 -7.68 0.45 1.75
N ARG A 128 -8.96 0.21 2.03
CA ARG A 128 -9.58 -1.07 1.77
C ARG A 128 -9.97 -1.18 0.31
N TRP A 129 -9.68 -2.32 -0.28
CA TRP A 129 -10.03 -2.71 -1.63
C TRP A 129 -10.88 -3.97 -1.59
N HIS A 130 -11.86 -4.01 -2.47
CA HIS A 130 -12.74 -5.15 -2.66
C HIS A 130 -12.51 -5.74 -4.05
N ASP A 131 -12.36 -7.05 -4.12
CA ASP A 131 -12.30 -7.81 -5.36
C ASP A 131 -13.70 -8.28 -5.75
N ALA A 132 -14.30 -7.67 -6.77
CA ALA A 132 -15.63 -8.03 -7.24
C ALA A 132 -15.69 -9.47 -7.82
N GLN A 133 -14.56 -10.05 -8.21
CA GLN A 133 -14.51 -11.40 -8.77
C GLN A 133 -14.57 -12.48 -7.68
N SER A 134 -13.82 -12.31 -6.59
CA SER A 134 -13.75 -13.29 -5.51
C SER A 134 -14.63 -12.95 -4.30
N GLY A 135 -15.06 -11.69 -4.18
CA GLY A 135 -15.73 -11.15 -3.00
C GLY A 135 -14.78 -10.84 -1.84
N GLY A 136 -13.48 -11.10 -2.00
CA GLY A 136 -12.47 -10.91 -0.96
C GLY A 136 -12.07 -9.45 -0.75
N ASN A 137 -11.38 -9.20 0.37
CA ASN A 137 -10.95 -7.85 0.74
C ASN A 137 -9.45 -7.77 1.00
N LEU A 138 -8.88 -6.64 0.61
CA LEU A 138 -7.50 -6.26 0.92
C LEU A 138 -7.49 -4.95 1.68
N LEU A 139 -6.57 -4.79 2.61
CA LEU A 139 -6.13 -3.49 3.09
C LEU A 139 -4.72 -3.24 2.54
N VAL A 140 -4.56 -2.10 1.89
CA VAL A 140 -3.28 -1.66 1.32
C VAL A 140 -2.82 -0.43 2.05
N GLU A 141 -1.63 -0.52 2.62
CA GLU A 141 -0.92 0.52 3.33
C GLU A 141 0.31 0.90 2.53
N GLU A 142 0.50 2.20 2.31
CA GLU A 142 1.57 2.77 1.52
C GLU A 142 2.25 3.87 2.34
N PHE A 143 3.53 3.70 2.67
CA PHE A 143 4.34 4.66 3.39
C PHE A 143 5.38 5.28 2.46
N PHE A 144 5.39 6.61 2.39
CA PHE A 144 6.21 7.39 1.48
C PHE A 144 7.55 7.71 2.14
N LEU A 145 8.63 7.19 1.58
CA LEU A 145 9.98 7.31 2.16
C LEU A 145 10.64 8.62 1.72
N THR A 146 11.66 9.06 2.47
CA THR A 146 12.33 10.35 2.28
C THR A 146 12.70 10.65 0.82
N PRO A 147 13.25 9.72 0.01
CA PRO A 147 13.59 10.04 -1.38
C PRO A 147 12.40 10.47 -2.27
N LEU A 148 11.16 10.19 -1.83
CA LEU A 148 9.91 10.57 -2.52
C LEU A 148 9.30 11.88 -1.96
N THR A 149 9.58 12.20 -0.71
CA THR A 149 8.96 13.31 0.03
C THR A 149 9.92 14.44 0.37
N ASP A 150 11.23 14.26 0.15
CA ASP A 150 12.19 15.34 0.24
C ASP A 150 12.00 16.29 -0.94
N SER A 151 11.71 17.55 -0.62
CA SER A 151 11.67 18.64 -1.59
C SER A 151 13.07 19.20 -1.88
N SER A 152 14.11 18.40 -1.60
CA SER A 152 15.52 18.76 -1.75
C SER A 152 16.00 18.64 -3.20
N ASN A 153 15.30 19.28 -4.13
CA ASN A 153 15.84 19.76 -5.40
C ASN A 153 15.65 21.29 -5.34
N GLY A 154 16.60 22.05 -4.81
CA GLY A 154 17.83 22.35 -5.53
C GLY A 154 17.63 23.73 -6.16
N ASP A 155 17.93 24.77 -5.39
CA ASP A 155 18.24 26.12 -5.91
C ASP A 155 19.39 26.06 -6.94
#